data_AF-A0A7Z9LIJ8-F1
#
_entry.id   AF-A0A7Z9LIJ8-F1
#
_cell.length_a   1.000
_cell.length_b   1.000
_cell.length_c   1.000
_cell.angle_alpha   90.00
_cell.angle_beta   90.00
_cell.angle_gamma   90.00
#
_symmetry.space_group_name_H-M   'P 1'
#
loop_
_entity.id
_entity.type
_entity.pdbx_description
1 polymer ?
#
loop_
_entity_poly.entity_id
_entity_poly.type
_entity_poly.pdbx_seq_one_letter_code
_entity_poly.pdbx_strand_id
1 'polypeptide(L)' 'MFPFESVAYAQSTGEESSQSPFFQFIPLVLILGVFWFLIIRPQQKKQKAHQRMVDSLN' A
#
# COMPACT_ATOMS: atom_id res chain seq x y z
N MET A 1 -8.44 35.27 11.33
CA MET A 1 -8.63 33.83 11.60
C MET A 1 -8.04 33.09 10.41
N PHE A 2 -6.97 32.33 10.60
CA PHE A 2 -6.15 31.74 9.53
C PHE A 2 -6.91 30.75 8.64
N PRO A 3 -6.71 30.75 7.31
CA PRO A 3 -6.84 29.54 6.51
C PRO A 3 -5.50 28.81 6.49
N PHE A 4 -5.41 27.76 7.29
CA PHE A 4 -4.40 26.70 7.22
C PHE A 4 -4.69 25.85 5.98
N GLU A 5 -4.49 26.42 4.79
CA GLU A 5 -4.36 25.62 3.58
C GLU A 5 -3.05 24.83 3.73
N SER A 6 -3.14 23.60 4.21
CA SER A 6 -2.04 22.66 4.15
C SER A 6 -1.76 22.41 2.68
N VAL A 7 -0.87 23.22 2.10
CA VAL A 7 -0.30 23.00 0.77
C VAL A 7 0.38 21.64 0.83
N ALA A 8 -0.33 20.60 0.38
CA ALA A 8 0.24 19.30 0.14
C ALA A 8 1.12 19.43 -1.09
N TYR A 9 2.38 19.77 -0.86
CA TYR A 9 3.40 19.73 -1.90
C TYR A 9 3.56 18.25 -2.28
N ALA A 10 2.87 17.83 -3.33
CA ALA A 10 3.22 16.62 -4.05
C ALA A 10 4.58 16.88 -4.70
N GLN A 11 5.65 16.76 -3.91
CA GLN A 11 7.01 16.92 -4.36
C GLN A 11 7.31 15.78 -5.33
N SER A 12 7.05 16.04 -6.62
CA SER A 12 7.61 15.23 -7.70
C SER A 12 9.10 15.49 -7.71
N THR A 13 9.85 14.54 -7.16
CA THR A 13 11.31 14.59 -7.14
C THR A 13 11.82 14.50 -8.58
N GLY A 14 12.47 15.56 -9.06
CA GLY A 14 13.53 15.46 -10.06
C GLY A 14 13.11 15.60 -11.53
N GLU A 15 13.55 16.72 -12.12
CA GLU A 15 13.96 16.91 -13.51
C GLU A 15 12.95 16.61 -14.64
N GLU A 16 12.55 17.71 -15.31
CA GLU A 16 12.02 17.75 -16.67
C GLU A 16 12.81 16.86 -17.62
N SER A 17 12.36 15.62 -17.77
CA SER A 17 12.82 14.70 -18.79
C SER A 17 11.71 13.73 -19.13
N SER A 18 10.63 14.25 -19.72
CA SER A 18 9.55 13.49 -20.37
C SER A 18 9.24 12.13 -19.71
N GLN A 19 9.08 12.11 -18.39
CA GLN A 19 8.82 10.85 -17.69
C GLN A 19 7.46 10.34 -18.14
N SER A 20 7.45 9.12 -18.67
CA SER A 20 6.23 8.44 -19.09
C SER A 20 5.17 8.53 -17.97
N PRO A 21 3.90 8.82 -18.30
CA PRO A 21 2.81 8.89 -17.31
C PRO A 21 2.73 7.67 -16.38
N PHE A 22 3.26 6.51 -16.81
CA PHE A 22 3.40 5.31 -15.99
C PHE A 22 4.26 5.51 -14.73
N PHE A 23 5.33 6.30 -14.80
CA PHE A 23 6.21 6.55 -13.66
C PHE A 23 5.49 7.28 -12.52
N GLN A 24 4.50 8.12 -12.83
CA GLN A 24 3.68 8.81 -11.82
C GLN A 24 2.81 7.82 -11.00
N PHE A 25 2.47 6.66 -11.55
CA PHE A 25 1.69 5.64 -10.85
C PHE A 25 2.54 4.69 -10.01
N ILE A 26 3.87 4.66 -10.21
CA ILE A 26 4.77 3.78 -9.46
C ILE A 26 4.62 3.98 -7.95
N PRO A 27 4.68 5.20 -7.38
CA PRO A 27 4.54 5.39 -5.93
C PRO A 27 3.21 4.88 -5.38
N LEU A 28 2.10 5.10 -6.11
CA LEU A 28 0.77 4.62 -5.70
C LEU A 28 0.70 3.09 -5.66
N VAL A 29 1.18 2.43 -6.72
CA VAL A 29 1.20 0.96 -6.80
C VAL A 29 2.17 0.38 -5.76
N LEU A 30 3.31 1.03 -5.51
CA LEU A 30 4.29 0.58 -4.52
C LEU A 30 3.70 0.63 -3.11
N ILE A 31 3.03 1.73 -2.75
CA ILE A 31 2.31 1.88 -1.47
C ILE A 31 1.26 0.77 -1.34
N LEU A 32 0.35 0.65 -2.32
CA LEU A 32 -0.69 -0.37 -2.30
C LEU A 32 -0.11 -1.78 -2.22
N GLY A 33 0.96 -2.06 -2.97
CA GLY A 33 1.64 -3.34 -3.00
C GLY A 33 2.29 -3.71 -1.66
N VAL A 34 2.99 -2.75 -1.02
CA VAL A 34 3.63 -2.97 0.29
C VAL A 34 2.58 -3.19 1.39
N PHE A 35 1.57 -2.32 1.47
CA PHE A 35 0.50 -2.46 2.47
C PHE A 35 -0.33 -3.73 2.24
N TRP A 36 -0.66 -4.05 0.99
CA TRP A 36 -1.34 -5.30 0.64
C TRP A 36 -0.50 -6.51 1.04
N PHE A 37 0.78 -6.54 0.69
CA PHE A 37 1.68 -7.65 1.01
C PHE A 37 1.82 -7.87 2.53
N LEU A 38 2.01 -6.78 3.28
CA LEU A 38 2.14 -6.84 4.73
C LEU A 38 0.86 -7.31 5.42
N ILE A 39 -0.33 -7.05 4.90
CA ILE A 39 -1.60 -7.45 5.54
C ILE A 39 -2.08 -8.81 5.03
N ILE A 40 -2.03 -9.06 3.71
CA ILE A 40 -2.61 -10.25 3.07
C ILE A 40 -1.90 -11.53 3.52
N ARG A 41 -0.57 -11.52 3.57
CA ARG A 41 0.24 -12.70 3.91
C ARG A 41 0.03 -13.15 5.36
N PRO A 42 0.11 -12.27 6.39
CA PRO A 42 -0.16 -12.70 7.76
C PRO A 42 -1.62 -13.05 8.00
N GLN A 43 -2.57 -12.38 7.33
CA GLN A 43 -3.98 -12.76 7.43
C GLN A 43 -4.22 -14.18 6.92
N GLN A 44 -3.66 -14.54 5.76
CA GLN A 44 -3.75 -15.90 5.23
C GLN A 44 -3.17 -16.94 6.21
N LYS A 45 -2.06 -16.62 6.89
CA LYS A 45 -1.47 -17.52 7.90
C LYS A 45 -2.39 -17.73 9.11
N LYS A 46 -3.05 -16.67 9.60
CA LYS A 46 -4.00 -16.74 10.71
C LYS A 46 -5.24 -17.56 10.35
N GLN A 47 -5.81 -17.35 9.17
CA GLN A 47 -6.98 -18.11 8.71
C GLN A 47 -6.66 -19.60 8.56
N LYS A 48 -5.52 -19.95 7.94
CA LYS A 48 -5.07 -21.33 7.82
C LYS A 48 -4.83 -22.01 9.18
N ALA A 49 -4.33 -21.27 10.17
CA ALA A 49 -4.16 -21.80 11.52
C ALA A 49 -5.50 -22.07 12.21
N HIS A 50 -6.47 -21.17 12.06
CA HIS A 50 -7.82 -21.36 12.61
C HIS A 50 -8.55 -22.54 11.95
N GLN A 51 -8.47 -22.66 10.61
CA GLN A 51 -9.02 -23.81 9.88
C GLN A 51 -8.46 -25.13 10.41
N ARG A 52 -7.13 -25.25 10.56
CA ARG A 52 -6.48 -26.46 11.12
C ARG A 52 -6.94 -26.80 12.53
N MET A 53 -7.20 -25.80 13.37
CA MET A 53 -7.68 -26.01 14.74
C MET A 53 -9.10 -26.60 14.72
N VAL A 54 -9.98 -26.07 13.86
CA VAL A 54 -11.35 -26.60 13.70
C VAL A 54 -11.35 -27.98 13.05
N ASP A 55 -10.50 -28.20 12.05
CA ASP A 55 -10.34 -29.51 11.40
C ASP A 55 -9.84 -30.57 12.40
N SER A 56 -9.00 -30.21 13.37
CA SER A 56 -8.51 -31.14 14.39
C SER A 56 -9.55 -31.55 15.45
N LEU A 57 -10.71 -30.90 15.45
CA LEU A 57 -11.83 -31.16 16.36
C LEU A 57 -12.94 -32.00 15.71
N ASN A 58 -12.84 -32.28 14.40
CA ASN A 58 -13.66 -33.28 13.70
C ASN A 58 -12.91 -34.61 13.64
#